data_AF-A0A7G4P193-F1
#
_entry.id   AF-A0A7G4P193-F1
#
_cell.length_a   1.000
_cell.length_b   1.000
_cell.length_c   1.000
_cell.angle_alpha   90.00
_cell.angle_beta   90.00
_cell.angle_gamma   90.00
#
_symmetry.space_group_name_H-M   'P 1'
#
loop_
_entity.id
_entity.type
_entity.pdbx_description
1 polymer ?
#
loop_
_entity_poly.entity_id
_entity_poly.type
_entity_poly.pdbx_seq_one_letter_code
_entity_poly.pdbx_strand_id
1 'polypeptide(L)'
;VFRPGHADYTYEQKYGLRDYRGGGRSSARETAMRVAAGAIAKKYLAEKFGIEIRGCLTQMGDIPLEIKDWRQVELNPFFCPDADKLDALDELMRALKKEGDSIGAKVTVMASGVPAGLGEPVFDRLDADIAHALMSINAVKGVEIGEGFNVVALRGSQNRDEITAQG
;
A
#
# COMPACT_ATOMS: atom_id res chain seq x y z
N VAL A 1 -23.41 13.48 -13.80
CA VAL A 1 -22.48 14.18 -12.89
C VAL A 1 -21.12 13.51 -12.93
N PHE A 2 -20.02 14.27 -12.79
CA PHE A 2 -18.66 13.74 -12.63
C PHE A 2 -18.32 13.76 -11.15
N ARG A 3 -17.89 12.63 -10.59
CA ARG A 3 -17.51 12.55 -9.18
C ARG A 3 -16.10 13.13 -9.00
N PRO A 4 -15.90 14.11 -8.10
CA PRO A 4 -14.56 14.59 -7.76
C PRO A 4 -13.66 13.44 -7.30
N GLY A 5 -12.40 13.43 -7.73
CA GLY A 5 -11.43 12.38 -7.38
C GLY A 5 -11.59 11.05 -8.13
N HIS A 6 -12.59 10.91 -9.00
CA HIS A 6 -12.77 9.72 -9.83
C HIS A 6 -12.36 9.95 -11.28
N ALA A 7 -12.11 8.85 -11.99
CA ALA A 7 -11.74 8.85 -13.41
C ALA A 7 -12.89 9.25 -14.36
N ASP A 8 -14.05 9.65 -13.85
CA ASP A 8 -15.25 9.91 -14.65
C ASP A 8 -14.98 10.89 -15.80
N TYR A 9 -14.51 12.09 -15.47
CA TYR A 9 -14.26 13.13 -16.46
C TYR A 9 -13.14 12.73 -17.44
N THR A 10 -12.01 12.24 -16.94
CA THR A 10 -10.86 11.87 -17.77
C THR A 10 -11.16 10.70 -18.71
N TYR A 11 -12.01 9.75 -18.28
CA TYR A 11 -12.45 8.65 -19.12
C TYR A 11 -13.31 9.13 -20.30
N GLU A 12 -14.27 10.02 -20.03
CA GLU A 12 -15.12 10.58 -21.08
C GLU A 12 -14.31 11.45 -22.06
N GLN A 13 -13.37 12.27 -21.57
CA GLN A 13 -12.50 13.06 -22.44
C GLN A 13 -11.58 12.18 -23.30
N LYS A 14 -11.10 11.04 -22.77
CA LYS A 14 -10.20 10.15 -23.51
C LYS A 14 -10.92 9.30 -24.56
N TYR A 15 -12.13 8.81 -24.26
CA TYR A 15 -12.81 7.82 -25.09
C TYR A 15 -14.11 8.31 -25.74
N GLY A 16 -14.54 9.54 -25.46
CA GLY A 16 -15.77 10.14 -25.98
C GLY A 16 -17.07 9.56 -25.39
N LEU A 17 -17.00 8.47 -24.64
CA LEU A 17 -18.13 7.80 -24.00
C LEU A 17 -17.74 7.29 -22.62
N ARG A 18 -18.64 7.48 -21.65
CA ARG A 18 -18.53 6.95 -20.30
C ARG A 18 -19.87 6.36 -19.86
N ASP A 19 -19.81 5.18 -19.23
CA ASP A 19 -20.96 4.67 -18.48
C ASP A 19 -21.08 5.38 -17.12
N TYR A 20 -22.10 6.21 -16.98
CA TYR A 20 -22.34 7.00 -15.75
C TYR A 20 -22.74 6.14 -14.55
N ARG A 21 -23.17 4.90 -14.76
CA ARG A 21 -23.53 3.96 -13.68
C ARG A 21 -22.30 3.55 -12.85
N GLY A 22 -21.10 3.85 -13.35
CA GLY A 22 -19.85 3.42 -12.75
C GLY A 22 -19.65 1.92 -12.88
N GLY A 23 -18.58 1.42 -12.24
CA GLY A 23 -18.10 0.07 -12.54
C GLY A 23 -17.30 0.03 -13.85
N GLY A 24 -16.59 -1.08 -14.08
CA GLY A 24 -15.64 -1.21 -15.20
C GLY A 24 -14.18 -1.03 -14.78
N ARG A 25 -13.28 -0.81 -15.75
CA ARG A 25 -11.82 -0.86 -15.55
C ARG A 25 -11.27 0.18 -14.56
N SER A 26 -11.99 1.27 -14.33
CA SER A 26 -11.65 2.32 -13.34
C SER A 26 -12.20 2.03 -11.95
N SER A 27 -12.88 0.89 -11.74
CA SER A 27 -13.37 0.47 -10.43
C SER A 27 -12.30 -0.29 -9.66
N ALA A 28 -12.32 -0.14 -8.33
CA ALA A 28 -11.51 -0.97 -7.44
C ALA A 28 -11.85 -2.46 -7.55
N ARG A 29 -12.97 -2.87 -8.20
CA ARG A 29 -13.28 -4.29 -8.45
C ARG A 29 -12.18 -5.03 -9.22
N GLU A 30 -11.38 -4.33 -10.01
CA GLU A 30 -10.26 -4.93 -10.73
C GLU A 30 -9.20 -5.52 -9.78
N THR A 31 -9.07 -4.99 -8.56
CA THR A 31 -8.10 -5.51 -7.59
C THR A 31 -8.36 -6.96 -7.19
N ALA A 32 -9.59 -7.48 -7.33
CA ALA A 32 -9.88 -8.88 -7.10
C ALA A 32 -9.03 -9.81 -7.98
N MET A 33 -8.80 -9.44 -9.24
CA MET A 33 -7.93 -10.20 -10.15
C MET A 33 -6.46 -10.08 -9.75
N ARG A 34 -6.02 -8.90 -9.30
CA ARG A 34 -4.67 -8.71 -8.76
C ARG A 34 -4.42 -9.55 -7.51
N VAL A 35 -5.41 -9.66 -6.62
CA VAL A 35 -5.32 -10.51 -5.42
C VAL A 35 -5.22 -11.99 -5.81
N ALA A 36 -6.03 -12.46 -6.76
CA ALA A 36 -5.95 -13.84 -7.24
C ALA A 36 -4.57 -14.18 -7.85
N ALA A 37 -4.05 -13.32 -8.72
CA ALA A 37 -2.70 -13.48 -9.28
C ALA A 37 -1.62 -13.35 -8.19
N GLY A 38 -1.78 -12.41 -7.26
CA GLY A 38 -0.90 -12.19 -6.13
C GLY A 38 -0.80 -13.39 -5.20
N ALA A 39 -1.87 -14.17 -5.01
CA ALA A 39 -1.85 -15.40 -4.22
C ALA A 39 -0.92 -16.46 -4.85
N ILE A 40 -0.96 -16.61 -6.17
CA ILE A 40 -0.07 -17.51 -6.91
C ILE A 40 1.39 -17.02 -6.79
N ALA A 41 1.61 -15.71 -6.98
CA ALA A 41 2.94 -15.12 -6.85
C ALA A 41 3.51 -15.29 -5.43
N LYS A 42 2.72 -15.03 -4.38
CA LYS A 42 3.11 -15.23 -2.98
C LYS A 42 3.52 -16.68 -2.72
N LYS A 43 2.73 -17.66 -3.20
CA LYS A 43 3.05 -19.08 -3.05
C LYS A 43 4.37 -19.43 -3.74
N TYR A 44 4.58 -18.98 -4.97
CA TYR A 44 5.81 -19.22 -5.72
C TYR A 44 7.04 -18.63 -5.02
N LEU A 45 6.95 -17.37 -4.58
CA LEU A 45 8.03 -16.66 -3.88
C LEU A 45 8.41 -17.36 -2.57
N ALA A 46 7.42 -17.80 -1.80
CA ALA A 46 7.65 -18.57 -0.58
C ALA A 46 8.32 -19.92 -0.86
N GLU A 47 7.81 -20.70 -1.81
CA GLU A 47 8.32 -22.05 -2.09
C GLU A 47 9.70 -22.06 -2.78
N LYS A 48 10.01 -21.06 -3.61
CA LYS A 48 11.25 -21.04 -4.41
C LYS A 48 12.37 -20.22 -3.79
N PHE A 49 12.03 -19.16 -3.06
CA PHE A 49 13.01 -18.22 -2.54
C PHE A 49 12.92 -18.03 -1.03
N GLY A 50 11.94 -18.63 -0.35
CA GLY A 50 11.71 -18.39 1.07
C GLY A 50 11.25 -16.96 1.37
N ILE A 51 10.76 -16.23 0.35
CA ILE A 51 10.32 -14.85 0.50
C ILE A 51 8.92 -14.82 1.09
N GLU A 52 8.76 -14.07 2.18
CA GLU A 52 7.49 -13.85 2.84
C GLU A 52 7.01 -12.41 2.59
N ILE A 53 5.76 -12.25 2.13
CA ILE A 53 5.15 -10.92 1.88
C ILE A 53 3.95 -10.70 2.79
N ARG A 54 4.06 -9.71 3.67
CA ARG A 54 3.02 -9.28 4.62
C ARG A 54 2.64 -7.82 4.38
N GLY A 55 1.44 -7.42 4.77
CA GLY A 55 1.02 -6.03 4.71
C GLY A 55 -0.05 -5.72 5.75
N CYS A 56 -0.09 -4.47 6.21
CA CYS A 56 -0.97 -4.05 7.30
C CYS A 56 -1.25 -2.54 7.25
N LEU A 57 -2.32 -2.11 7.91
CA LEU A 57 -2.61 -0.70 8.13
C LEU A 57 -1.57 -0.11 9.11
N THR A 58 -0.97 1.03 8.78
CA THR A 58 0.00 1.73 9.64
C THR A 58 -0.39 3.17 9.96
N GLN A 59 -1.44 3.70 9.35
CA GLN A 59 -2.07 4.96 9.76
C GLN A 59 -3.50 5.04 9.21
N MET A 60 -4.42 5.61 9.98
CA MET A 60 -5.74 6.02 9.49
C MET A 60 -6.03 7.43 10.00
N GLY A 61 -6.22 8.38 9.09
CA GLY A 61 -6.30 9.78 9.48
C GLY A 61 -5.08 10.26 10.25
N ASP A 62 -5.33 10.80 11.43
CA ASP A 62 -4.35 11.31 12.40
C ASP A 62 -3.90 10.24 13.43
N ILE A 63 -4.34 8.99 13.29
CA ILE A 63 -3.99 7.89 14.19
C ILE A 63 -2.81 7.10 13.59
N PRO A 64 -1.56 7.32 14.03
CA PRO A 64 -0.44 6.47 13.67
C PRO A 64 -0.54 5.12 14.39
N LEU A 65 -0.10 4.06 13.72
CA LEU A 65 -0.11 2.69 14.22
C LEU A 65 1.28 2.08 14.09
N GLU A 66 1.71 1.35 15.11
CA GLU A 66 3.00 0.66 15.12
C GLU A 66 2.85 -0.81 14.71
N ILE A 67 3.85 -1.36 14.02
CA ILE A 67 3.86 -2.80 13.71
C ILE A 67 4.35 -3.58 14.94
N LYS A 68 3.48 -3.77 15.94
CA LYS A 68 3.80 -4.47 17.19
C LYS A 68 3.72 -5.99 17.07
N ASP A 69 2.64 -6.50 16.47
CA ASP A 69 2.44 -7.95 16.32
C ASP A 69 1.73 -8.29 15.00
N TRP A 70 2.47 -8.93 14.09
CA TRP A 70 1.94 -9.40 12.81
C TRP A 70 0.78 -10.39 12.95
N ARG A 71 0.67 -11.11 14.07
CA ARG A 71 -0.42 -12.07 14.30
C ARG A 71 -1.77 -11.37 14.49
N GLN A 72 -1.77 -10.08 14.85
CA GLN A 72 -3.00 -9.32 15.05
C GLN A 72 -3.66 -8.91 13.74
N VAL A 73 -2.90 -8.80 12.65
CA VAL A 73 -3.36 -8.23 11.37
C VAL A 73 -4.63 -8.91 10.87
N GLU A 74 -4.69 -10.24 10.83
CA GLU A 74 -5.86 -10.97 10.31
C GLU A 74 -6.97 -11.18 11.36
N LEU A 75 -6.80 -10.69 12.59
CA LEU A 75 -7.72 -10.92 13.71
C LEU A 75 -8.69 -9.74 13.96
N ASN A 76 -8.56 -8.66 13.20
CA ASN A 76 -9.38 -7.46 13.37
C ASN A 76 -9.80 -6.87 12.01
N PRO A 77 -10.90 -6.10 11.95
CA PRO A 77 -11.44 -5.60 10.69
C PRO A 77 -10.57 -4.51 10.02
N PHE A 78 -9.56 -4.00 10.70
CA PHE A 78 -8.69 -2.92 10.21
C PHE A 78 -7.40 -3.41 9.57
N PHE A 79 -7.11 -4.71 9.66
CA PHE A 79 -5.79 -5.24 9.31
C PHE A 79 -4.65 -4.55 10.09
N CYS A 80 -4.95 -4.20 11.34
CA CYS A 80 -4.06 -3.43 12.21
C CYS A 80 -3.14 -4.36 13.01
N PRO A 81 -1.82 -4.11 13.07
CA PRO A 81 -0.88 -4.85 13.91
C PRO A 81 -0.75 -4.28 15.34
N ASP A 82 -1.42 -3.15 15.63
CA ASP A 82 -1.42 -2.46 16.91
C ASP A 82 -2.78 -2.62 17.61
N ALA A 83 -2.88 -3.61 18.50
CA ALA A 83 -4.13 -3.90 19.21
C ALA A 83 -4.58 -2.76 20.14
N ASP A 84 -3.64 -1.95 20.63
CA ASP A 84 -3.92 -0.86 21.58
C ASP A 84 -4.66 0.31 20.92
N LYS A 85 -4.72 0.34 19.58
CA LYS A 85 -5.32 1.41 18.79
C LYS A 85 -6.67 1.04 18.19
N LEU A 86 -7.14 -0.20 18.37
CA LEU A 86 -8.38 -0.68 17.76
C LEU A 86 -9.61 0.12 18.18
N ASP A 87 -9.71 0.49 19.46
CA ASP A 87 -10.83 1.28 19.97
C ASP A 87 -10.85 2.69 19.34
N ALA A 88 -9.68 3.33 19.19
CA ALA A 88 -9.57 4.63 18.55
C ALA A 88 -9.94 4.58 17.06
N LEU A 89 -9.58 3.49 16.36
CA LEU A 89 -9.99 3.27 14.97
C LEU A 89 -11.51 3.05 14.85
N ASP A 90 -12.12 2.29 15.76
CA ASP A 90 -13.58 2.08 15.76
C ASP A 90 -14.33 3.39 16.05
N GLU A 91 -13.86 4.19 17.01
CA GLU A 91 -14.42 5.50 17.32
C GLU A 91 -14.36 6.44 16.11
N LEU A 92 -13.21 6.54 15.46
CA LEU A 92 -13.02 7.33 14.24
C LEU A 92 -13.99 6.89 13.13
N MET A 93 -14.12 5.58 12.88
CA MET A 93 -15.03 5.07 11.85
C MET A 93 -16.51 5.33 12.16
N ARG A 94 -16.91 5.27 13.44
CA ARG A 94 -18.29 5.61 13.85
C ARG A 94 -18.57 7.09 13.63
N ALA A 95 -17.62 7.97 13.98
CA ALA A 95 -17.74 9.40 13.76
C ALA A 95 -17.89 9.72 12.26
N LEU A 96 -16.98 9.22 11.41
CA LEU A 96 -17.03 9.40 9.96
C LEU A 96 -18.36 8.92 9.36
N LYS A 97 -18.87 7.77 9.81
CA LYS A 97 -20.16 7.25 9.35
C LYS A 97 -21.33 8.14 9.75
N LYS A 98 -21.30 8.73 10.95
CA LYS A 98 -22.34 9.67 11.42
C LYS A 98 -22.30 10.98 10.64
N GLU A 99 -21.12 11.44 10.26
CA GLU A 99 -20.89 12.65 9.49
C GLU A 99 -21.13 12.45 7.98
N GLY A 100 -21.11 11.20 7.51
CA GLY A 100 -21.21 10.88 6.09
C GLY A 100 -19.92 11.20 5.32
N ASP A 101 -18.78 11.15 5.99
CA ASP A 101 -17.47 11.49 5.44
C ASP A 101 -16.54 10.27 5.34
N SER A 102 -15.34 10.49 4.81
CA SER A 102 -14.31 9.47 4.56
C SER A 102 -12.92 10.01 4.91
N ILE A 103 -11.97 9.09 5.12
CA ILE A 103 -10.60 9.47 5.45
C ILE A 103 -9.59 8.60 4.71
N GLY A 104 -8.38 9.12 4.53
CA GLY A 104 -7.25 8.39 3.98
C GLY A 104 -6.59 7.46 4.99
N ALA A 105 -5.72 6.59 4.47
CA ALA A 105 -4.95 5.65 5.25
C ALA A 105 -3.56 5.42 4.64
N LYS A 106 -2.63 4.97 5.48
CA LYS A 106 -1.31 4.46 5.08
C LYS A 106 -1.28 2.95 5.34
N VAL A 107 -0.79 2.22 4.36
CA VAL A 107 -0.60 0.76 4.43
C VAL A 107 0.88 0.49 4.20
N THR A 108 1.45 -0.39 5.01
CA THR A 108 2.83 -0.84 4.87
C THR A 108 2.83 -2.27 4.35
N VAL A 109 3.72 -2.55 3.39
CA VAL A 109 3.99 -3.89 2.87
C VAL A 109 5.45 -4.21 3.16
N MET A 110 5.71 -5.41 3.68
CA MET A 110 7.04 -5.89 4.02
C MET A 110 7.31 -7.21 3.32
N ALA A 111 8.46 -7.29 2.66
CA ALA A 111 9.01 -8.53 2.11
C ALA A 111 10.23 -8.94 2.93
N SER A 112 10.25 -10.17 3.43
CA SER A 112 11.36 -10.73 4.23
C SER A 112 11.98 -11.92 3.49
N GLY A 113 13.27 -12.19 3.72
CA GLY A 113 14.00 -13.26 3.02
C GLY A 113 14.32 -12.96 1.56
N VAL A 114 14.29 -11.68 1.17
CA VAL A 114 14.60 -11.25 -0.21
C VAL A 114 16.10 -11.43 -0.47
N PRO A 115 16.50 -12.21 -1.50
CA PRO A 115 17.90 -12.37 -1.84
C PRO A 115 18.48 -11.07 -2.44
N ALA A 116 19.77 -10.84 -2.24
CA ALA A 116 20.46 -9.71 -2.87
C ALA A 116 20.44 -9.83 -4.40
N GLY A 117 20.31 -8.68 -5.08
CA GLY A 117 20.44 -8.60 -6.54
C GLY A 117 19.13 -8.73 -7.34
N LEU A 118 17.95 -8.65 -6.72
CA LEU A 118 16.70 -8.51 -7.46
C LEU A 118 16.53 -7.07 -8.00
N GLY A 119 16.06 -6.98 -9.24
CA GLY A 119 15.86 -5.73 -9.98
C GLY A 119 17.02 -5.41 -10.93
N GLU A 120 16.76 -4.51 -11.87
CA GLU A 120 17.75 -4.05 -12.83
C GLU A 120 18.42 -2.76 -12.35
N PRO A 121 19.66 -2.46 -12.77
CA PRO A 121 20.43 -1.36 -12.18
C PRO A 121 19.95 0.06 -12.56
N VAL A 122 19.21 0.24 -13.65
CA VAL A 122 18.95 1.59 -14.21
C VAL A 122 17.48 1.86 -14.52
N PHE A 123 16.88 1.13 -15.46
CA PHE A 123 15.53 1.44 -15.95
C PHE A 123 14.45 0.66 -15.20
N ASP A 124 14.71 -0.61 -14.89
CA ASP A 124 13.77 -1.50 -14.20
C ASP A 124 14.28 -1.79 -12.78
N ARG A 125 14.64 -0.72 -12.06
CA ARG A 125 15.01 -0.82 -10.65
C ARG A 125 13.82 -1.34 -9.86
N LEU A 126 14.09 -2.22 -8.89
CA LEU A 126 13.04 -2.88 -8.12
C LEU A 126 12.11 -1.86 -7.40
N ASP A 127 12.69 -0.77 -6.88
CA ASP A 127 11.93 0.31 -6.24
C ASP A 127 11.01 1.04 -7.23
N ALA A 128 11.46 1.25 -8.46
CA ALA A 128 10.67 1.84 -9.54
C ALA A 128 9.51 0.94 -9.95
N ASP A 129 9.74 -0.36 -10.09
CA ASP A 129 8.70 -1.35 -10.42
C ASP A 129 7.65 -1.47 -9.31
N ILE A 130 8.10 -1.53 -8.05
CA ILE A 130 7.21 -1.53 -6.88
C ILE A 130 6.40 -0.24 -6.85
N ALA A 131 7.02 0.91 -7.06
CA ALA A 131 6.33 2.20 -7.06
C ALA A 131 5.28 2.28 -8.18
N HIS A 132 5.60 1.84 -9.39
CA HIS A 132 4.65 1.78 -10.49
C HIS A 132 3.49 0.83 -10.17
N ALA A 133 3.78 -0.38 -9.70
CA ALA A 133 2.76 -1.37 -9.35
C ALA A 133 1.80 -0.86 -8.26
N LEU A 134 2.33 -0.25 -7.19
CA LEU A 134 1.53 0.29 -6.08
C LEU A 134 0.77 1.56 -6.48
N MET A 135 1.41 2.49 -7.18
CA MET A 135 0.77 3.73 -7.64
C MET A 135 -0.36 3.46 -8.65
N SER A 136 -0.29 2.35 -9.38
CA SER A 136 -1.35 1.92 -10.29
C SER A 136 -2.62 1.39 -9.60
N ILE A 137 -2.60 1.22 -8.27
CA ILE A 137 -3.78 0.84 -7.49
C ILE A 137 -4.64 2.08 -7.29
N ASN A 138 -5.94 1.95 -7.55
CA ASN A 138 -6.87 3.08 -7.43
C ASN A 138 -6.81 3.72 -6.04
N ALA A 139 -6.94 5.05 -6.01
CA ALA A 139 -6.85 5.91 -4.82
C ALA A 139 -5.45 6.04 -4.18
N VAL A 140 -4.44 5.28 -4.60
CA VAL A 140 -3.06 5.52 -4.14
C VAL A 140 -2.56 6.86 -4.68
N LYS A 141 -2.01 7.69 -3.77
CA LYS A 141 -1.48 9.02 -4.08
C LYS A 141 0.01 9.18 -3.77
N GLY A 142 0.60 8.26 -3.04
CA GLY A 142 2.00 8.26 -2.63
C GLY A 142 2.49 6.84 -2.41
N VAL A 143 3.77 6.60 -2.71
CA VAL A 143 4.48 5.36 -2.40
C VAL A 143 5.82 5.75 -1.77
N GLU A 144 6.19 5.05 -0.72
CA GLU A 144 7.43 5.25 0.01
C GLU A 144 8.19 3.91 0.10
N ILE A 145 9.52 3.97 0.03
CA ILE A 145 10.40 2.82 0.26
C ILE A 145 11.26 3.15 1.49
N GLY A 146 11.28 2.26 2.48
CA GLY A 146 11.98 2.49 3.74
C GLY A 146 11.46 3.74 4.46
N GLU A 147 12.39 4.62 4.85
CA GLU A 147 12.10 5.92 5.50
C GLU A 147 11.32 6.92 4.61
N GLY A 148 11.16 6.64 3.31
CA GLY A 148 10.22 7.38 2.48
C GLY A 148 10.51 8.88 2.39
N PHE A 149 9.49 9.71 2.62
CA PHE A 149 9.63 11.17 2.63
C PHE A 149 10.42 11.68 3.86
N ASN A 150 10.59 10.89 4.93
CA ASN A 150 11.34 11.32 6.11
C ASN A 150 12.82 11.51 5.83
N VAL A 151 13.35 10.88 4.77
CA VAL A 151 14.78 10.98 4.38
C VAL A 151 15.22 12.42 4.11
N VAL A 152 14.30 13.31 3.72
CA VAL A 152 14.63 14.72 3.43
C VAL A 152 15.08 15.49 4.67
N ALA A 153 14.74 15.02 5.87
CA ALA A 153 15.15 15.62 7.14
C ALA A 153 16.47 15.05 7.68
N LEU A 154 17.00 13.98 7.06
CA LEU A 154 18.18 13.27 7.54
C LEU A 154 19.45 13.76 6.85
N ARG A 155 20.56 13.84 7.60
CA ARG A 155 21.88 13.98 6.99
C ARG A 155 22.31 12.66 6.36
N GLY A 156 23.18 12.71 5.36
CA GLY A 156 23.74 11.49 4.76
C GLY A 156 24.42 10.56 5.78
N SER A 157 24.99 11.09 6.86
CA SER A 157 25.54 10.27 7.96
C SER A 157 24.50 9.57 8.82
N GLN A 158 23.23 9.96 8.74
CA GLN A 158 22.11 9.37 9.51
C GLN A 158 21.26 8.44 8.65
N ASN A 159 21.20 8.66 7.33
CA ASN A 159 20.35 7.90 6.42
C ASN A 159 21.01 6.66 5.81
N ARG A 160 22.34 6.53 5.91
CA ARG A 160 23.06 5.40 5.32
C ARG A 160 23.02 4.22 6.27
N ASP A 161 22.51 3.08 5.79
CA ASP A 161 22.70 1.80 6.45
C ASP A 161 24.16 1.35 6.24
N GLU A 162 24.95 1.28 7.33
CA GLU A 162 26.36 0.91 7.25
C GLU A 162 26.53 -0.59 6.98
N ILE A 163 27.53 -0.94 6.15
CA ILE A 163 27.83 -2.30 5.73
C ILE A 163 29.13 -2.75 6.39
N THR A 164 29.18 -3.98 6.88
CA THR A 164 30.36 -4.55 7.52
C THR A 164 31.29 -5.20 6.49
N ALA A 165 32.48 -5.65 6.91
CA ALA A 165 33.37 -6.39 6.02
C ALA A 165 32.78 -7.74 5.56
N GLN A 166 31.75 -8.23 6.24
CA GLN A 166 31.05 -9.47 5.93
C GLN A 166 29.86 -9.27 4.97
N GLY A 167 29.59 -8.02 4.59
CA GLY A 167 28.29 -7.60 4.03
C GLY A 167 27.34 -7.31 5.17
#